data_AF-A0A848UYJ3-F1
#
_entry.id   AF-A0A848UYJ3-F1
#
_cell.length_a   1.000
_cell.length_b   1.000
_cell.length_c   1.000
_cell.angle_alpha   90.00
_cell.angle_beta   90.00
_cell.angle_gamma   90.00
#
_symmetry.space_group_name_H-M   'P 1'
#
loop_
_entity.id
_entity.type
_entity.pdbx_description
1 polymer ?
#
loop_
_entity_poly.entity_id
_entity_poly.type
_entity_poly.pdbx_seq_one_letter_code
_entity_poly.pdbx_strand_id
1 'polypeptide(L)'
;MITRPSHIQLSNFAFVRQVIRQTIKDFSMVSLELDEVDDEKDWYASLITLIKQTFAHDRDRLVQLLYRVDLSEEMVGREITGKTEDEAALILATLILKRETNKVALRIQYSEDEGQETN
;
A
#
# COMPACT_ATOMS: atom_id res chain seq x y z
N MET A 1 -17.33 15.29 27.88
CA MET A 1 -17.93 14.01 27.48
C MET A 1 -17.23 13.56 26.21
N ILE A 2 -16.30 12.60 26.33
CA ILE A 2 -15.62 12.01 25.17
C ILE A 2 -16.35 10.71 24.89
N THR A 3 -17.21 10.73 23.88
CA THR A 3 -17.92 9.54 23.41
C THR A 3 -16.89 8.58 22.83
N ARG A 4 -16.74 7.40 23.44
CA ARG A 4 -15.89 6.33 22.90
C ARG A 4 -16.35 5.98 21.49
N PRO A 5 -15.45 5.88 20.49
CA PRO A 5 -15.85 5.47 19.15
C PRO A 5 -16.28 3.99 19.18
N SER A 6 -17.45 3.76 18.60
CA SER A 6 -18.10 2.46 18.41
C SER A 6 -17.14 1.44 17.79
N HIS A 7 -17.12 0.23 18.33
CA HIS A 7 -16.23 -0.89 17.93
C HIS A 7 -16.18 -1.19 16.41
N ILE A 8 -17.18 -0.75 15.64
CA ILE A 8 -17.33 -0.99 14.20
C ILE A 8 -16.57 0.05 13.34
N GLN A 9 -16.27 1.24 13.86
CA GLN A 9 -15.48 2.26 13.14
C GLN A 9 -13.97 2.10 13.35
N LEU A 10 -13.58 1.50 14.48
CA LEU A 10 -12.18 1.22 14.80
C LEU A 10 -11.56 0.18 13.86
N SER A 11 -12.35 -0.76 13.34
CA SER A 11 -11.84 -1.81 12.43
C SER A 11 -11.33 -1.23 11.12
N ASN A 12 -12.05 -0.30 10.49
CA ASN A 12 -11.61 0.31 9.23
C ASN A 12 -10.38 1.21 9.42
N PHE A 13 -10.36 2.05 10.46
CA PHE A 13 -9.21 2.92 10.72
C PHE A 13 -7.95 2.12 11.10
N ALA A 14 -8.08 1.13 11.99
CA ALA A 14 -6.96 0.28 12.37
C ALA A 14 -6.45 -0.53 11.17
N PHE A 15 -7.34 -1.02 10.31
CA PHE A 15 -6.99 -1.71 9.08
C PHE A 15 -6.24 -0.79 8.11
N VAL A 16 -6.74 0.40 7.82
CA VAL A 16 -6.06 1.40 6.98
C VAL A 16 -4.67 1.71 7.53
N ARG A 17 -4.52 1.91 8.84
CA ARG A 17 -3.19 2.14 9.46
C ARG A 17 -2.25 0.95 9.28
N GLN A 18 -2.76 -0.29 9.30
CA GLN A 18 -1.93 -1.47 9.01
C GLN A 18 -1.48 -1.50 7.54
N VAL A 19 -2.36 -1.15 6.61
CA VAL A 19 -2.02 -1.04 5.17
C VAL A 19 -0.96 0.05 4.95
N ILE A 20 -1.12 1.23 5.55
CA ILE A 20 -0.15 2.32 5.50
C ILE A 20 1.22 1.85 6.02
N ARG A 21 1.25 1.24 7.21
CA ARG A 21 2.51 0.75 7.81
C ARG A 21 3.18 -0.33 6.99
N GLN A 22 2.40 -1.26 6.46
CA GLN A 22 2.92 -2.31 5.59
C GLN A 22 3.48 -1.70 4.29
N THR A 23 2.81 -0.70 3.73
CA THR A 23 3.30 0.02 2.54
C THR A 23 4.62 0.75 2.84
N ILE A 24 4.68 1.54 3.93
CA ILE A 24 5.90 2.23 4.37
C ILE A 24 7.06 1.24 4.55
N LYS A 25 6.80 0.10 5.19
CA LYS A 25 7.80 -0.95 5.37
C LYS A 25 8.34 -1.45 4.04
N ASP A 26 7.47 -1.83 3.10
CA ASP A 26 7.92 -2.40 1.83
C ASP A 26 8.66 -1.36 0.96
N PHE A 27 8.29 -0.08 1.04
CA PHE A 27 9.00 1.04 0.40
C PHE A 27 10.38 1.29 1.01
N SER A 28 10.50 1.29 2.34
CA SER A 28 11.78 1.50 3.03
C SER A 28 12.84 0.45 2.66
N MET A 29 12.38 -0.77 2.33
CA MET A 29 13.25 -1.88 1.93
C MET A 29 13.88 -1.71 0.53
N VAL A 30 13.46 -0.71 -0.23
CA VAL A 30 14.04 -0.29 -1.50
C VAL A 30 14.52 1.17 -1.45
N SER A 31 14.77 1.68 -0.24
CA SER A 31 15.25 3.05 0.01
C SER A 31 14.33 4.14 -0.53
N LEU A 32 13.02 3.89 -0.49
CA LEU A 32 11.97 4.87 -0.73
C LEU A 32 11.32 5.21 0.61
N GLU A 33 11.36 6.49 0.98
CA GLU A 33 10.84 6.94 2.27
C GLU A 33 9.41 7.48 2.10
N LEU A 34 8.51 6.99 2.95
CA LEU A 34 7.14 7.50 3.11
C LEU A 34 6.90 7.74 4.59
N ASP A 35 6.46 8.94 4.91
CA ASP A 35 6.11 9.28 6.28
C ASP A 35 4.72 8.74 6.65
N GLU A 36 4.53 8.40 7.92
CA GLU A 36 3.20 8.14 8.46
C GLU A 36 2.50 9.48 8.65
N VAL A 37 1.36 9.68 8.00
CA VAL A 37 0.55 10.90 8.10
C VAL A 37 -0.79 10.55 8.73
N ASP A 38 -1.36 11.48 9.51
CA ASP A 38 -2.64 11.25 10.19
C ASP A 38 -3.85 11.32 9.25
N ASP A 39 -3.74 12.08 8.15
CA ASP A 39 -4.76 12.16 7.11
C ASP A 39 -4.45 11.18 5.96
N GLU A 40 -5.43 10.31 5.66
CA GLU A 40 -5.33 9.28 4.63
C GLU A 40 -5.16 9.86 3.22
N LYS A 41 -5.80 11.01 2.92
CA LYS A 41 -5.73 11.63 1.60
C LYS A 41 -4.36 12.26 1.37
N ASP A 42 -3.82 12.92 2.40
CA ASP A 42 -2.47 13.51 2.33
C ASP A 42 -1.41 12.41 2.20
N TRP A 43 -1.59 11.29 2.90
CA TRP A 43 -0.73 10.12 2.74
C TRP A 43 -0.82 9.54 1.31
N TYR A 44 -2.03 9.38 0.78
CA TYR A 44 -2.23 8.87 -0.57
C TYR A 44 -1.64 9.79 -1.65
N ALA A 45 -1.77 11.10 -1.49
CA ALA A 45 -1.14 12.08 -2.37
C ALA A 45 0.39 11.99 -2.33
N SER A 46 0.96 11.77 -1.14
CA SER A 46 2.41 11.57 -0.95
C SER A 46 2.89 10.29 -1.64
N LEU A 47 2.13 9.20 -1.52
CA LEU A 47 2.39 7.93 -2.22
C LEU A 47 2.41 8.12 -3.74
N ILE A 48 1.40 8.76 -4.32
CA ILE A 48 1.36 9.03 -5.77
C ILE A 48 2.57 9.86 -6.21
N THR A 49 2.90 10.90 -5.44
CA THR A 49 4.04 11.79 -5.74
C THR A 49 5.35 11.00 -5.77
N LEU A 50 5.57 10.15 -4.77
CA LEU A 50 6.78 9.33 -4.70
C LEU A 50 6.85 8.30 -5.85
N ILE A 51 5.73 7.65 -6.16
CA ILE A 51 5.65 6.70 -7.29
C ILE A 51 5.91 7.42 -8.60
N LYS A 52 5.34 8.61 -8.82
CA LYS A 52 5.57 9.41 -10.03
C LYS A 52 7.06 9.73 -10.19
N GLN A 53 7.71 10.21 -9.12
CA GLN A 53 9.14 10.51 -9.15
C GLN A 53 9.98 9.26 -9.43
N THR A 54 9.67 8.14 -8.77
CA THR A 54 10.37 6.86 -8.97
C THR A 54 10.17 6.34 -10.39
N PHE A 55 8.95 6.42 -10.92
CA PHE A 55 8.62 6.02 -12.28
C PHE A 55 9.38 6.81 -13.34
N ALA A 56 9.49 8.14 -13.14
CA ALA A 56 10.15 9.04 -14.08
C ALA A 56 11.69 8.97 -14.01
N HIS A 57 12.25 8.71 -12.82
CA HIS A 57 13.69 8.93 -12.58
C HIS A 57 14.47 7.71 -12.10
N ASP A 58 13.81 6.64 -11.61
CA ASP A 58 14.50 5.49 -11.01
C ASP A 58 13.76 4.16 -11.31
N ARG A 59 13.95 3.67 -12.54
CA ARG A 59 13.33 2.42 -13.00
C ARG A 59 13.79 1.20 -12.20
N ASP A 60 15.05 1.17 -11.77
CA ASP A 60 15.58 0.03 -11.03
C ASP A 60 14.90 -0.09 -9.66
N ARG A 61 14.71 1.03 -8.94
CA ARG A 61 13.95 1.03 -7.69
C ARG A 61 12.48 0.70 -7.90
N LEU A 62 11.87 1.19 -8.98
CA LEU A 62 10.49 0.82 -9.29
C LEU A 62 10.36 -0.69 -9.47
N VAL A 63 11.24 -1.31 -10.26
CA VAL A 63 11.24 -2.76 -10.49
C VAL A 63 11.43 -3.53 -9.17
N GLN A 64 12.38 -3.11 -8.33
CA GLN A 64 12.58 -3.71 -7.00
C GLN A 64 11.34 -3.60 -6.11
N LEU A 65 10.63 -2.46 -6.16
CA LEU A 65 9.38 -2.26 -5.44
C LEU A 65 8.30 -3.21 -5.97
N LEU A 66 8.14 -3.34 -7.29
CA LEU A 66 7.14 -4.24 -7.89
C LEU A 66 7.31 -5.69 -7.42
N TYR A 67 8.56 -6.18 -7.33
CA TYR A 67 8.84 -7.52 -6.78
C TYR A 67 8.45 -7.66 -5.30
N ARG A 68 8.62 -6.61 -4.48
CA ARG A 68 8.23 -6.64 -3.06
C ARG A 68 6.73 -6.72 -2.86
N VAL A 69 5.97 -6.12 -3.77
CA VAL A 69 4.50 -6.01 -3.67
C VAL A 69 3.77 -7.06 -4.53
N ASP A 70 4.48 -8.07 -5.03
CA ASP A 70 3.94 -9.13 -5.88
C ASP A 70 3.26 -8.62 -7.18
N LEU A 71 3.84 -7.58 -7.78
CA LEU A 71 3.44 -7.05 -9.07
C LEU A 71 4.47 -7.44 -10.13
N SER A 72 4.04 -8.13 -11.19
CA SER A 72 4.90 -8.42 -12.33
C SER A 72 5.01 -7.19 -13.25
N GLU A 73 6.21 -6.90 -13.75
CA GLU A 73 6.45 -5.84 -14.75
C GLU A 73 5.56 -5.99 -15.99
N GLU A 74 5.32 -7.22 -16.45
CA GLU A 74 4.46 -7.49 -17.61
C GLU A 74 3.02 -7.00 -17.39
N MET A 75 2.42 -7.32 -16.24
CA MET A 75 1.08 -6.85 -15.89
C MET A 75 1.04 -5.33 -15.75
N VAL A 76 2.01 -4.75 -15.05
CA VAL A 76 2.12 -3.30 -14.88
C VAL A 76 2.24 -2.61 -16.24
N GLY A 77 3.11 -3.14 -17.11
CA GLY A 77 3.32 -2.64 -18.46
C GLY A 77 2.03 -2.61 -19.28
N ARG A 78 1.21 -3.66 -19.21
CA ARG A 78 -0.10 -3.68 -19.90
C ARG A 78 -1.04 -2.58 -19.41
N GLU A 79 -1.10 -2.34 -18.11
CA GLU A 79 -2.02 -1.35 -17.51
C GLU A 79 -1.60 0.10 -17.83
N ILE A 80 -0.28 0.36 -17.92
CA ILE A 80 0.25 1.71 -18.12
C ILE A 80 0.63 2.03 -19.58
N THR A 81 0.54 1.05 -20.50
CA THR A 81 0.86 1.29 -21.91
C THR A 81 -0.09 2.33 -22.50
N GLY A 82 0.49 3.37 -23.12
CA GLY A 82 -0.27 4.48 -23.71
C GLY A 82 -0.84 5.47 -22.69
N LYS A 83 -0.43 5.39 -21.43
CA LYS A 83 -0.79 6.34 -20.36
C LYS A 83 0.27 7.44 -20.22
N THR A 84 -0.17 8.61 -19.77
CA THR A 84 0.72 9.66 -19.29
C THR A 84 1.41 9.24 -17.99
N GLU A 85 2.49 9.92 -17.61
CA GLU A 85 3.20 9.63 -16.34
C GLU A 85 2.28 9.77 -15.12
N ASP A 86 1.38 10.76 -15.12
CA ASP A 86 0.41 10.98 -14.05
C ASP A 86 -0.60 9.83 -13.95
N GLU A 87 -1.14 9.39 -15.08
CA GLU A 87 -2.05 8.25 -15.12
C GLU A 87 -1.33 6.96 -14.71
N ALA A 88 -0.10 6.74 -15.18
CA ALA A 88 0.70 5.57 -14.82
C ALA A 88 0.99 5.54 -13.32
N ALA A 89 1.36 6.67 -12.72
CA ALA A 89 1.61 6.78 -11.28
C ALA A 89 0.35 6.48 -10.46
N LEU A 90 -0.82 7.00 -10.89
CA LEU A 90 -2.10 6.71 -10.23
C LEU A 90 -2.47 5.22 -10.31
N ILE A 91 -2.29 4.61 -11.47
CA ILE A 91 -2.54 3.18 -11.69
C ILE A 91 -1.61 2.35 -10.80
N LEU A 92 -0.31 2.66 -10.79
CA LEU A 92 0.68 2.00 -9.95
C LEU A 92 0.34 2.11 -8.46
N ALA A 93 0.00 3.30 -7.98
CA ALA A 93 -0.41 3.52 -6.59
C ALA A 93 -1.62 2.65 -6.23
N THR A 94 -2.60 2.59 -7.11
CA THR A 94 -3.81 1.77 -6.93
C THR A 94 -3.48 0.29 -6.88
N LEU A 95 -2.64 -0.21 -7.79
CA LEU A 95 -2.24 -1.62 -7.85
C LEU A 95 -1.44 -2.03 -6.61
N ILE A 96 -0.51 -1.19 -6.17
CA ILE A 96 0.29 -1.39 -4.96
C ILE A 96 -0.63 -1.46 -3.74
N LEU A 97 -1.51 -0.47 -3.54
CA LEU A 97 -2.41 -0.46 -2.40
C LEU A 97 -3.35 -1.66 -2.38
N LYS A 98 -3.84 -2.10 -3.55
CA LYS A 98 -4.66 -3.31 -3.64
C LYS A 98 -3.90 -4.54 -3.16
N ARG A 99 -2.61 -4.67 -3.50
CA ARG A 99 -1.75 -5.77 -3.02
C ARG A 99 -1.50 -5.69 -1.52
N GLU A 100 -1.15 -4.52 -1.00
CA GLU A 100 -0.90 -4.35 0.44
C GLU A 100 -2.17 -4.56 1.28
N THR A 101 -3.32 -4.10 0.78
CA THR A 101 -4.63 -4.38 1.36
C THR A 101 -4.89 -5.88 1.47
N ASN A 102 -4.65 -6.63 0.38
CA ASN A 102 -4.84 -8.08 0.37
C ASN A 102 -3.87 -8.79 1.33
N LYS A 103 -2.60 -8.40 1.35
CA LYS A 103 -1.59 -8.97 2.27
C LYS A 103 -2.00 -8.78 3.73
N VAL A 104 -2.44 -7.57 4.09
CA VAL A 104 -2.89 -7.24 5.46
C VAL A 104 -4.15 -8.02 5.81
N ALA A 105 -5.14 -8.06 4.91
CA ALA A 105 -6.37 -8.82 5.12
C ALA A 105 -6.10 -10.31 5.36
N LEU A 106 -5.23 -10.92 4.55
CA LEU A 106 -4.83 -12.33 4.73
C LEU A 106 -4.14 -12.54 6.08
N ARG A 107 -3.22 -11.66 6.50
CA ARG A 107 -2.56 -11.79 7.80
C ARG A 107 -3.54 -11.72 8.97
N ILE A 108 -4.53 -10.83 8.91
CA ILE A 108 -5.57 -10.73 9.94
C ILE A 108 -6.37 -12.03 9.99
N GLN A 109 -6.85 -12.50 8.84
CA GLN A 109 -7.63 -13.72 8.73
C GLN A 109 -6.91 -14.93 9.34
N TYR A 110 -5.65 -15.17 8.96
CA TYR A 110 -4.90 -16.32 9.48
C TYR A 110 -4.43 -16.15 10.93
N SER A 111 -4.20 -14.91 11.40
CA SER A 111 -3.86 -14.67 12.81
C SER A 111 -5.05 -14.94 13.75
N GLU A 112 -6.28 -14.77 13.25
CA GLU A 112 -7.52 -15.10 13.98
C GLU A 112 -7.77 -16.62 14.00
N ASP A 113 -7.45 -17.32 12.92
CA ASP A 113 -7.61 -18.78 12.81
C ASP A 113 -6.63 -19.55 13.72
N GLU A 114 -5.38 -19.12 13.85
CA GLU A 114 -4.38 -19.74 14.76
C GLU A 114 -4.78 -19.63 16.25
N GLY A 115 -5.69 -18.72 16.62
CA GLY A 115 -6.20 -18.56 17.98
C GLY A 115 -7.39 -19.47 18.35
N GLN A 116 -7.91 -20.26 17.40
CA GLN A 116 -9.10 -21.12 17.59
C GLN A 116 -8.78 -22.63 17.69
N GLU A 117 -7.53 -23.06 17.47
CA GLU A 117 -7.14 -24.48 17.51
C GLU A 117 -6.69 -25.00 18.90
N THR A 118 -6.85 -24.21 19.97
CA THR A 118 -6.70 -24.71 21.35
C THR A 118 -7.95 -24.44 22.18
N ASN A 119 -8.96 -25.30 22.05
CA ASN A 119 -9.92 -25.58 23.13
C ASN A 119 -10.56 -26.97 22.97
#